data_AF-A0A8S4NB93-F1
#
_entry.id   AF-A0A8S4NB93-F1
#
_cell.length_a   1.000
_cell.length_b   1.000
_cell.length_c   1.000
_cell.angle_alpha   90.00
_cell.angle_beta   90.00
_cell.angle_gamma   90.00
#
_symmetry.space_group_name_H-M   'P 1'
#
loop_
_entity.id
_entity.type
_entity.pdbx_description
1 polymer ?
#
loop_
_entity_poly.entity_id
_entity_poly.type
_entity_poly.pdbx_seq_one_letter_code
_entity_poly.pdbx_strand_id
1 'polypeptide(L)'
;QFQIHFLFSVDVSNWTLPQTYSQESWLKSYRKSAERRYECNICLKSFKKSSHLKSHSMIHTGEKPYGCEICQKTFRLRHHLYKHKENIHKIWITSAGSQLTMPKYGYQ
;
A
#
# COMPACT_ATOMS: atom_id res chain seq x y z
N GLN A 1 -15.96 -52.17 1.92
CA GLN A 1 -14.85 -51.54 2.67
C GLN A 1 -14.05 -50.72 1.66
N PHE A 2 -14.04 -49.40 1.80
CA PHE A 2 -13.74 -48.43 0.74
C PHE A 2 -12.37 -48.61 0.06
N GLN A 3 -12.38 -48.75 -1.27
CA GLN A 3 -11.22 -48.49 -2.13
C GLN A 3 -11.55 -47.27 -2.99
N ILE A 4 -10.72 -46.24 -2.91
CA ILE A 4 -10.84 -45.03 -3.73
C ILE A 4 -9.94 -45.27 -4.95
N HIS A 5 -10.55 -45.52 -6.11
CA HIS A 5 -9.83 -45.48 -7.37
C HIS A 5 -10.13 -44.13 -8.03
N PHE A 6 -9.12 -43.26 -8.04
CA PHE A 6 -9.13 -42.00 -8.77
C PHE A 6 -9.16 -42.31 -10.26
N LEU A 7 -10.30 -42.08 -10.90
CA LEU A 7 -10.40 -41.91 -12.35
C LEU A 7 -11.38 -40.76 -12.55
N PHE A 8 -10.95 -39.65 -13.12
CA PHE A 8 -11.69 -38.89 -14.13
C PHE A 8 -10.79 -37.77 -14.65
N SER A 9 -10.21 -38.02 -15.82
CA SER A 9 -9.72 -36.98 -16.72
C SER A 9 -10.89 -36.06 -17.07
N VAL A 10 -10.75 -34.76 -16.81
CA VAL A 10 -11.64 -33.75 -17.38
C VAL A 10 -10.81 -32.72 -18.12
N ASP A 11 -11.03 -32.67 -19.43
CA ASP A 11 -10.44 -31.78 -20.41
C ASP A 11 -10.78 -30.31 -20.09
N VAL A 12 -9.75 -29.45 -20.07
CA VAL A 12 -9.80 -28.04 -19.65
C VAL A 12 -10.53 -27.13 -20.66
N SER A 13 -11.07 -27.69 -21.74
CA SER A 13 -11.55 -26.92 -22.88
C SER A 13 -13.08 -26.77 -22.96
N ASN A 14 -13.87 -27.47 -22.14
CA ASN A 14 -15.33 -27.52 -22.35
C ASN A 14 -16.19 -27.74 -21.09
N TRP A 15 -16.01 -26.90 -20.07
CA TRP A 15 -16.93 -26.85 -18.92
C TRP A 15 -17.69 -25.52 -18.89
N THR A 16 -18.92 -25.50 -19.41
CA THR A 16 -19.92 -24.52 -18.99
C THR A 16 -20.28 -24.81 -17.55
N LEU A 17 -19.75 -23.99 -16.63
CA LEU A 17 -19.97 -24.12 -15.18
C LEU A 17 -21.45 -24.00 -14.82
N PRO A 18 -22.06 -24.98 -14.13
CA PRO A 18 -23.38 -24.84 -13.55
C PRO A 18 -23.36 -23.77 -12.44
N GLN A 19 -24.21 -22.75 -12.60
CA GLN A 19 -24.13 -21.48 -11.90
C GLN A 19 -24.83 -21.45 -10.52
N THR A 20 -24.86 -22.55 -9.77
CA THR A 20 -25.62 -22.59 -8.52
C THR A 20 -24.93 -23.45 -7.49
N TYR A 21 -24.21 -22.83 -6.55
CA TYR A 21 -24.24 -23.13 -5.11
C TYR A 21 -23.06 -22.42 -4.40
N SER A 22 -23.37 -21.39 -3.61
CA SER A 22 -22.53 -20.95 -2.47
C SER A 22 -21.08 -20.46 -2.74
N GLN A 23 -20.79 -19.78 -3.86
CA GLN A 23 -19.44 -19.25 -4.13
C GLN A 23 -19.30 -17.71 -4.06
N GLU A 24 -20.34 -16.95 -3.75
CA GLU A 24 -20.28 -15.48 -3.75
C GLU A 24 -19.41 -14.92 -2.60
N SER A 25 -19.47 -15.53 -1.41
CA SER A 25 -18.77 -15.03 -0.21
C SER A 25 -17.28 -15.39 -0.19
N TRP A 26 -16.93 -16.63 -0.55
CA TRP A 26 -15.55 -17.08 -0.66
C TRP A 26 -14.81 -16.40 -1.80
N LEU A 27 -15.42 -16.25 -2.98
CA LEU A 27 -14.80 -15.53 -4.10
C LEU A 27 -14.62 -14.04 -3.79
N LYS A 28 -15.53 -13.41 -3.05
CA LYS A 28 -15.38 -12.02 -2.59
C LYS A 28 -14.25 -11.86 -1.57
N SER A 29 -14.09 -12.82 -0.65
CA SER A 29 -12.99 -12.86 0.33
C SER A 29 -11.63 -13.17 -0.32
N TYR A 30 -11.61 -14.13 -1.25
CA TYR A 30 -10.42 -14.49 -2.03
C TYR A 30 -9.98 -13.36 -2.95
N ARG A 31 -10.93 -12.71 -3.67
CA ARG A 31 -10.68 -11.51 -4.47
C ARG A 31 -10.17 -10.34 -3.60
N LYS A 32 -10.66 -10.20 -2.37
CA LYS A 32 -10.16 -9.24 -1.36
C LYS A 32 -8.77 -9.59 -0.79
N SER A 33 -8.38 -10.86 -0.83
CA SER A 33 -7.02 -11.31 -0.46
C SER A 33 -6.03 -11.13 -1.62
N ALA A 34 -6.46 -11.44 -2.84
CA ALA A 34 -5.76 -11.17 -4.10
C ALA A 34 -5.64 -9.67 -4.45
N GLU A 35 -6.37 -8.80 -3.75
CA GLU A 35 -6.24 -7.34 -3.84
C GLU A 35 -4.92 -6.78 -3.24
N ARG A 36 -4.11 -7.60 -2.55
CA ARG A 36 -2.69 -7.28 -2.23
C ARG A 36 -1.81 -7.40 -3.49
N ARG A 37 -2.13 -6.62 -4.53
CA ARG A 37 -1.58 -6.73 -5.89
C ARG A 37 -0.16 -6.21 -6.07
N TYR A 38 0.38 -5.48 -5.10
CA TYR A 38 1.63 -4.74 -5.30
C TYR A 38 2.75 -5.36 -4.49
N GLU A 39 3.54 -6.19 -5.14
CA GLU A 39 4.68 -6.90 -4.55
C GLU A 39 6.00 -6.17 -4.81
N CYS A 40 6.88 -6.16 -3.80
CA CYS A 40 8.24 -5.69 -3.97
C CYS A 40 9.10 -6.77 -4.62
N ASN A 41 9.68 -6.48 -5.78
CA ASN A 41 10.58 -7.39 -6.50
C ASN A 41 11.90 -7.69 -5.78
N ILE A 42 12.25 -6.95 -4.72
CA ILE A 42 13.51 -7.13 -3.97
C ILE A 42 13.32 -8.03 -2.74
N CYS A 43 12.22 -7.84 -2.00
CA CYS A 43 11.97 -8.57 -0.74
C CYS A 43 10.63 -9.32 -0.71
N LEU A 44 9.92 -9.39 -1.83
CA LEU A 44 8.65 -10.10 -2.03
C LEU A 44 7.53 -9.67 -1.07
N LYS A 45 7.68 -8.50 -0.44
CA LYS A 45 6.66 -7.97 0.46
C LYS A 45 5.48 -7.43 -0.34
N SER A 46 4.27 -7.85 0.01
CA SER A 46 3.03 -7.43 -0.66
C SER A 46 2.33 -6.26 0.04
N PHE A 47 1.77 -5.37 -0.78
CA PHE A 47 1.07 -4.16 -0.35
C PHE A 47 -0.32 -4.08 -0.99
N LYS A 48 -1.26 -3.46 -0.25
CA LYS A 48 -2.64 -3.22 -0.72
C LYS A 48 -2.76 -2.06 -1.73
N LYS A 49 -1.77 -1.16 -1.78
CA LYS A 49 -1.78 0.04 -2.62
C LYS A 49 -0.43 0.20 -3.32
N SER A 50 -0.44 0.60 -4.59
CA SER A 50 0.77 0.90 -5.37
C SER A 50 1.61 2.01 -4.72
N SER A 51 0.95 3.03 -4.15
CA SER A 51 1.63 4.12 -3.45
C SER A 51 2.43 3.64 -2.23
N HIS A 52 1.96 2.60 -1.54
CA HIS A 52 2.69 2.00 -0.42
C HIS A 52 3.88 1.18 -0.92
N LEU A 53 3.72 0.43 -2.02
CA LEU A 53 4.84 -0.27 -2.66
C LEU A 53 5.92 0.72 -3.13
N LYS A 54 5.53 1.81 -3.81
CA LYS A 54 6.45 2.87 -4.24
C LYS A 54 7.14 3.55 -3.05
N SER A 55 6.41 3.76 -1.96
CA SER A 55 6.97 4.27 -0.72
C SER A 55 7.98 3.31 -0.08
N HIS A 56 7.70 2.02 -0.19
CA HIS A 56 8.56 0.96 0.32
C HIS A 56 9.81 0.74 -0.53
N SER A 57 9.72 0.84 -1.87
CA SER A 57 10.87 0.64 -2.76
C SER A 57 11.99 1.66 -2.50
N MET A 58 11.66 2.86 -2.01
CA MET A 58 12.64 3.86 -1.56
C MET A 58 13.53 3.38 -0.39
N ILE A 59 13.16 2.31 0.31
CA ILE A 59 14.01 1.69 1.33
C ILE A 59 15.20 0.99 0.69
N HIS A 60 14.98 0.34 -0.46
CA HIS A 60 16.01 -0.40 -1.18
C HIS A 60 16.88 0.50 -2.04
N THR A 61 16.30 1.53 -2.68
CA THR A 61 17.07 2.50 -3.48
C THR A 61 17.79 3.54 -2.63
N GLY A 62 17.39 3.71 -1.36
CA GLY A 62 17.93 4.74 -0.49
C GLY A 62 17.52 6.16 -0.87
N GLU A 63 16.67 6.34 -1.88
CA GLU A 63 16.22 7.65 -2.35
C GLU A 63 15.47 8.41 -1.25
N LYS A 64 15.81 9.69 -1.08
CA LYS A 64 15.16 10.59 -0.14
C LYS A 64 14.77 11.89 -0.85
N PRO A 65 13.71 11.86 -1.67
CA PRO A 65 13.38 12.99 -2.56
C PRO A 65 12.89 14.24 -1.81
N TYR A 66 12.53 14.14 -0.54
CA TYR A 66 11.96 15.25 0.22
C TYR A 66 13.01 15.89 1.14
N GLY A 67 13.59 17.01 0.71
CA GLY A 67 14.53 17.80 1.51
C GLY A 67 13.84 18.87 2.36
N CYS A 68 14.38 19.13 3.55
CA CYS A 68 14.07 20.33 4.32
C CYS A 68 14.97 21.47 3.88
N GLU A 69 14.40 22.54 3.30
CA GLU A 69 15.18 23.70 2.82
C GLU A 69 15.91 24.48 3.93
N ILE A 70 15.55 24.25 5.20
CA ILE A 70 16.11 24.99 6.34
C ILE A 70 17.37 24.30 6.89
N CYS A 71 17.32 22.98 7.08
CA CYS A 71 18.43 22.22 7.65
C CYS A 71 19.00 21.16 6.70
N GLN A 72 18.56 21.13 5.45
CA GLN A 72 18.98 20.20 4.40
C GLN A 72 18.80 18.71 4.72
N LYS A 73 18.05 18.40 5.79
CA LYS A 73 17.73 17.02 6.16
C LYS A 73 16.75 16.42 5.16
N THR A 74 17.03 15.21 4.67
CA THR A 74 16.24 14.54 3.65
C THR A 74 15.40 13.40 4.22
N PHE A 75 14.22 13.19 3.62
CA PHE A 75 13.22 12.22 4.05
C PHE A 75 12.72 11.40 2.86
N ARG A 76 12.36 10.13 3.13
CA ARG A 76 11.72 9.24 2.14
C ARG A 76 10.28 9.65 1.82
N LEU A 77 9.54 10.21 2.78
CA LEU A 77 8.10 10.46 2.64
C LEU A 77 7.78 11.92 2.99
N ARG A 78 6.86 12.52 2.22
CA ARG A 78 6.41 13.91 2.39
C ARG A 78 5.90 14.22 3.79
N HIS A 79 5.10 13.32 4.37
CA HIS A 79 4.56 13.52 5.72
C HIS A 79 5.63 13.46 6.82
N HIS A 80 6.77 12.78 6.59
CA HIS A 80 7.90 12.83 7.52
C HIS A 80 8.59 14.20 7.47
N LEU A 81 8.76 14.77 6.27
CA LEU A 81 9.26 16.13 6.12
C LEU A 81 8.33 17.15 6.81
N TYR A 82 7.01 16.99 6.67
CA TYR A 82 6.05 17.90 7.28
C TYR A 82 6.12 17.87 8.80
N LYS A 83 6.07 16.67 9.40
CA LYS A 83 6.25 16.51 10.85
C LYS A 83 7.60 17.05 11.33
N HIS A 84 8.64 16.94 10.51
CA HIS A 84 9.94 17.53 10.83
C HIS A 84 9.89 19.06 10.80
N LYS A 85 9.35 19.67 9.74
CA LYS A 85 9.17 21.12 9.62
C LYS A 85 8.29 21.67 10.76
N GLU A 86 7.25 20.95 11.17
CA GLU A 86 6.39 21.31 12.30
C GLU A 86 7.11 21.20 13.66
N ASN A 87 7.75 20.07 13.96
CA ASN A 87 8.32 19.84 15.28
C ASN A 87 9.62 20.60 15.50
N ILE A 88 10.50 20.64 14.49
CA ILE A 88 11.86 21.19 14.58
C ILE A 88 11.90 22.67 14.17
N HIS A 89 11.16 23.05 13.12
CA HIS A 89 11.18 24.42 12.60
C HIS A 89 9.93 25.23 12.97
N LYS A 90 8.93 24.63 13.64
CA LYS A 90 7.67 25.28 14.03
C LYS A 90 6.90 25.86 12.84
N ILE A 91 6.99 25.17 11.70
CA ILE A 91 6.34 25.53 10.44
C ILE A 91 5.19 24.57 10.17
N TRP A 92 4.00 25.13 9.97
CA TRP A 92 2.79 24.35 9.70
C TRP A 92 2.57 24.25 8.19
N ILE A 93 2.27 23.04 7.71
CA ILE A 93 1.99 22.79 6.30
C ILE A 93 0.60 22.21 6.19
N THR A 94 -0.28 22.92 5.46
CA THR A 94 -1.67 22.49 5.28
C THR A 94 -1.77 21.33 4.29
N SER A 95 -2.93 20.70 4.22
CA SER A 95 -3.25 19.64 3.24
C SER A 95 -3.03 20.08 1.79
N ALA A 96 -3.13 21.39 1.50
CA ALA A 96 -2.83 21.98 0.20
C ALA A 96 -1.31 22.12 -0.09
N GLY A 97 -0.44 21.88 0.89
CA GLY A 97 1.01 22.02 0.76
C GLY A 97 1.52 23.45 0.94
N SER A 98 0.66 24.40 1.29
CA SER A 98 1.05 25.78 1.58
C SER A 98 1.78 25.85 2.93
N GLN A 99 2.96 26.46 2.92
CA GLN A 99 3.76 26.70 4.11
C GLN A 99 3.25 27.95 4.84
N LEU A 100 2.79 27.79 6.08
CA LEU A 100 2.38 28.90 6.94
C LEU A 100 3.35 29.01 8.11
N THR A 101 3.95 30.18 8.27
CA THR A 101 4.62 30.60 9.50
C THR A 101 3.56 31.17 10.44
N MET A 102 3.54 30.76 11.70
CA MET A 102 2.46 31.09 12.64
C MET A 102 2.11 32.59 12.71
N PRO A 103 0.81 32.96 12.70
CA PRO A 103 0.27 34.00 13.57
C PRO A 103 -0.02 33.38 14.95
N LYS A 104 0.34 34.10 16.02
CA LYS A 104 0.21 33.70 17.43
C LYS A 104 -1.25 33.48 17.90
N TYR A 105 -1.94 32.43 17.50
CA TYR A 105 -3.21 32.04 18.16
C TYR A 105 -3.28 30.50 18.14
N GLY A 106 -3.25 29.77 19.25
CA GLY A 106 -4.03 29.99 20.46
C GLY A 106 -5.34 29.20 20.32
N TYR A 107 -5.26 27.86 20.34
CA TYR A 107 -6.45 27.02 20.51
C TYR A 107 -6.87 27.14 21.98
N GLN A 108 -8.01 27.78 22.21
CA GLN A 108 -8.79 27.59 23.43
C GLN A 108 -9.41 26.19 23.43
#